data_AF-A0A1Y5NW86-F1
#
_entry.id   AF-A0A1Y5NW86-F1
#
_cell.length_a   1.000
_cell.length_b   1.000
_cell.length_c   1.000
_cell.angle_alpha   90.00
_cell.angle_beta   90.00
_cell.angle_gamma   90.00
#
_symmetry.space_group_name_H-M   'P 1'
#
loop_
_entity.id
_entity.type
_entity.pdbx_description
1 polymer ?
#
loop_
_entity_poly.entity_id
_entity_poly.type
_entity_poly.pdbx_seq_one_letter_code
_entity_poly.pdbx_strand_id
1 'polypeptide(L)'
;MKQTHSTVPSSLSLGCALLAAVTYASVGFAPTAVAEPVRVPCGVLDQVRESLDNDINAGIGGVRIVISSPYASGAAQQRDTNVKLAMISHGVHYMEDVNGPGIVPGLEPALVDLRRASDDMRDAVGALFVISGGSGYGYGYGGYGPTVSNAWPQPSTWTAIDYADQKKDDIYALVNGFQPTCQP
;
A
#
# COMPACT_ATOMS: atom_id res chain seq x y z
N MET A 1 -66.26 -25.66 -4.53
CA MET A 1 -66.89 -25.34 -5.83
C MET A 1 -65.98 -25.85 -6.95
N LYS A 2 -66.52 -26.54 -7.97
CA LYS A 2 -65.92 -26.94 -9.28
C LYS A 2 -64.45 -27.43 -9.27
N GLN A 3 -64.07 -28.65 -9.60
CA GLN A 3 -64.66 -29.71 -10.44
C GLN A 3 -64.99 -29.30 -11.89
N THR A 4 -64.17 -29.79 -12.85
CA THR A 4 -64.54 -30.41 -14.15
C THR A 4 -63.27 -30.84 -14.91
N HIS A 5 -62.98 -32.15 -15.04
CA HIS A 5 -63.06 -32.99 -16.27
C HIS A 5 -62.01 -32.65 -17.36
N SER A 6 -61.03 -33.48 -17.75
CA SER A 6 -60.98 -34.92 -18.14
C SER A 6 -61.58 -35.24 -19.52
N THR A 7 -60.79 -35.84 -20.44
CA THR A 7 -61.16 -36.97 -21.36
C THR A 7 -59.90 -37.72 -21.86
N VAL A 8 -60.05 -39.02 -22.19
CA VAL A 8 -59.09 -40.13 -22.41
C VAL A 8 -59.74 -41.14 -23.41
N PRO A 9 -59.10 -42.03 -24.24
CA PRO A 9 -57.71 -42.58 -24.32
C PRO A 9 -57.09 -42.66 -25.76
N SER A 10 -56.08 -43.55 -25.96
CA SER A 10 -55.89 -44.48 -27.12
C SER A 10 -55.18 -44.01 -28.42
N SER A 11 -54.40 -44.84 -29.15
CA SER A 11 -53.96 -46.26 -28.99
C SER A 11 -52.79 -46.60 -29.95
N LEU A 12 -52.11 -47.74 -29.71
CA LEU A 12 -51.20 -48.51 -30.62
C LEU A 12 -49.79 -47.91 -30.92
N SER A 13 -48.72 -48.70 -31.13
CA SER A 13 -48.33 -50.07 -30.70
C SER A 13 -46.92 -50.41 -31.25
N LEU A 14 -46.16 -51.29 -30.56
CA LEU A 14 -44.91 -51.96 -31.01
C LEU A 14 -43.71 -51.03 -31.34
N GLY A 15 -42.47 -51.33 -30.94
CA GLY A 15 -41.96 -52.43 -30.11
C GLY A 15 -40.42 -52.50 -30.16
N CYS A 16 -39.80 -53.27 -29.25
CA CYS A 16 -38.36 -53.62 -29.19
C CYS A 16 -37.36 -52.47 -28.91
N ALA A 17 -36.26 -52.64 -28.18
CA ALA A 17 -35.78 -53.78 -27.37
C ALA A 17 -34.86 -53.30 -26.22
N LEU A 18 -34.49 -54.23 -25.34
CA LEU A 18 -33.57 -54.05 -24.20
C LEU A 18 -32.20 -53.48 -24.60
N LEU A 19 -31.56 -52.77 -23.66
CA LEU A 19 -30.31 -53.25 -23.04
C LEU A 19 -29.98 -52.44 -21.77
N ALA A 20 -29.60 -53.14 -20.69
CA ALA A 20 -29.10 -52.53 -19.48
C ALA A 20 -27.57 -52.41 -19.53
N ALA A 21 -27.02 -51.30 -19.04
CA ALA A 21 -25.59 -51.15 -18.78
C ALA A 21 -25.39 -50.34 -17.50
N VAL A 22 -24.85 -50.99 -16.46
CA VAL A 22 -24.45 -50.34 -15.21
C VAL A 22 -23.12 -49.61 -15.46
N THR A 23 -23.13 -48.29 -15.44
CA THR A 23 -21.89 -47.49 -15.48
C THR A 23 -21.47 -47.11 -14.06
N TYR A 24 -20.33 -47.65 -13.64
CA TYR A 24 -19.66 -47.29 -12.40
C TYR A 24 -19.42 -45.77 -12.33
N ALA A 25 -19.83 -45.13 -11.24
CA ALA A 25 -19.41 -43.77 -10.94
C ALA A 25 -17.95 -43.79 -10.48
N SER A 26 -17.01 -43.57 -11.39
CA SER A 26 -15.62 -43.31 -11.05
C SER A 26 -15.52 -41.95 -10.36
N VAL A 27 -15.30 -41.97 -9.04
CA VAL A 27 -14.95 -40.76 -8.27
C VAL A 27 -13.53 -40.35 -8.67
N GLY A 28 -13.43 -39.59 -9.76
CA GLY A 28 -12.18 -39.00 -10.21
C GLY A 28 -11.75 -37.94 -9.21
N PHE A 29 -10.75 -38.26 -8.38
CA PHE A 29 -10.01 -37.25 -7.65
C PHE A 29 -9.37 -36.32 -8.69
N ALA A 30 -9.87 -35.08 -8.78
CA ALA A 30 -9.23 -34.06 -9.58
C ALA A 30 -7.79 -33.89 -9.06
N PRO A 31 -6.78 -33.83 -9.95
CA PRO A 31 -5.42 -33.59 -9.51
C PRO A 31 -5.38 -32.23 -8.82
N THR A 32 -4.93 -32.20 -7.56
CA THR A 32 -4.58 -30.96 -6.89
C THR A 32 -3.42 -30.34 -7.65
N ALA A 33 -3.73 -29.35 -8.50
CA ALA A 33 -2.72 -28.48 -9.08
C ALA A 33 -2.06 -27.71 -7.94
N VAL A 34 -0.95 -28.25 -7.45
CA VAL A 34 -0.01 -27.49 -6.64
C VAL A 34 0.49 -26.39 -7.56
N ALA A 35 -0.02 -25.18 -7.36
CA ALA A 35 0.53 -24.00 -8.00
C ALA A 35 2.03 -23.95 -7.66
N GLU A 36 2.88 -23.77 -8.66
CA GLU A 36 4.32 -23.66 -8.41
C GLU A 36 4.55 -22.53 -7.39
N PRO A 37 5.39 -22.75 -6.36
CA PRO A 37 5.65 -21.72 -5.37
C PRO A 37 6.24 -20.51 -6.07
N VAL A 38 5.60 -19.35 -5.93
CA VAL A 38 6.03 -18.12 -6.62
C VAL A 38 7.45 -17.79 -6.19
N ARG A 39 8.37 -17.83 -7.17
CA ARG A 39 9.79 -17.56 -6.97
C ARG A 39 10.04 -16.08 -7.17
N VAL A 40 10.44 -15.38 -6.11
CA VAL A 40 10.87 -13.98 -6.18
C VAL A 40 12.41 -13.95 -6.24
N PRO A 41 13.05 -13.13 -7.09
CA PRO A 41 14.51 -12.98 -7.09
C PRO A 41 15.00 -12.33 -5.78
N CYS A 42 16.05 -12.88 -5.18
CA CYS A 42 16.65 -12.34 -3.95
C CYS A 42 17.14 -10.91 -4.17
N GLY A 43 17.80 -10.62 -5.30
CA GLY A 43 18.27 -9.27 -5.62
C GLY A 43 17.16 -8.21 -5.69
N VAL A 44 15.92 -8.59 -6.07
CA VAL A 44 14.76 -7.69 -6.04
C VAL A 44 14.30 -7.46 -4.60
N LEU A 45 14.21 -8.51 -3.78
CA LEU A 45 13.89 -8.37 -2.36
C LEU A 45 14.93 -7.56 -1.59
N ASP A 46 16.21 -7.72 -1.92
CA ASP A 46 17.32 -6.99 -1.29
C ASP A 46 17.28 -5.50 -1.66
N GLN A 47 16.98 -5.16 -2.92
CA GLN A 47 16.75 -3.76 -3.35
C GLN A 47 15.53 -3.12 -2.67
N VAL A 48 14.41 -3.86 -2.57
CA VAL A 48 13.22 -3.40 -1.84
C VAL A 48 13.56 -3.17 -0.36
N ARG A 49 14.30 -4.10 0.27
CA ARG A 49 14.75 -3.99 1.66
C ARG A 49 15.70 -2.81 1.88
N GLU A 50 16.66 -2.63 0.98
CA GLU A 50 17.61 -1.51 1.03
C GLU A 50 16.90 -0.16 1.00
N SER A 51 15.88 0.00 0.14
CA SER A 51 15.09 1.22 0.09
C SER A 51 14.16 1.39 1.30
N LEU A 52 13.57 0.32 1.83
CA LEU A 52 12.86 0.38 3.12
C LEU A 52 13.78 0.89 4.23
N ASP A 53 15.01 0.38 4.34
CA ASP A 53 15.99 0.77 5.36
C ASP A 53 16.50 2.21 5.16
N ASN A 54 16.98 2.54 3.96
CA ASN A 54 17.73 3.77 3.67
C ASN A 54 16.85 4.98 3.30
N ASP A 55 15.69 4.75 2.69
CA ASP A 55 14.80 5.82 2.24
C ASP A 55 13.59 5.96 3.19
N ILE A 56 12.79 4.90 3.35
CA ILE A 56 11.50 4.98 4.05
C ILE A 56 11.70 5.09 5.57
N ASN A 57 12.40 4.13 6.18
CA ASN A 57 12.59 4.07 7.63
C ASN A 57 13.46 5.24 8.12
N ALA A 58 14.57 5.53 7.44
CA ALA A 58 15.41 6.69 7.72
C ALA A 58 14.70 8.03 7.46
N GLY A 59 13.81 8.08 6.48
CA GLY A 59 12.97 9.23 6.19
C GLY A 59 11.93 9.49 7.28
N ILE A 60 11.12 8.49 7.65
CA ILE A 60 10.10 8.57 8.71
C ILE A 60 10.74 8.93 10.06
N GLY A 61 11.80 8.22 10.45
CA GLY A 61 12.58 8.54 11.65
C GLY A 61 13.17 9.96 11.60
N GLY A 62 13.67 10.37 10.43
CA GLY A 62 14.14 11.73 10.18
C GLY A 62 13.06 12.79 10.37
N VAL A 63 11.84 12.57 9.86
CA VAL A 63 10.70 13.48 10.06
C VAL A 63 10.39 13.62 11.56
N ARG A 64 10.26 12.51 12.30
CA ARG A 64 10.02 12.53 13.76
C ARG A 64 11.07 13.37 14.50
N ILE A 65 12.35 13.18 14.16
CA ILE A 65 13.47 13.93 14.75
C ILE A 65 13.37 15.42 14.42
N VAL A 66 13.18 15.79 13.15
CA VAL A 66 13.18 17.20 12.73
C VAL A 66 12.01 17.97 13.37
N ILE A 67 10.79 17.42 13.39
CA ILE A 67 9.62 18.15 13.92
C ILE A 67 9.58 18.23 15.45
N SER A 68 10.30 17.36 16.17
CA SER A 68 10.44 17.40 17.63
C SER A 68 11.67 18.18 18.12
N SER A 69 12.61 18.50 17.23
CA SER A 69 13.85 19.19 17.58
C SER A 69 13.68 20.72 17.66
N PRO A 70 14.44 21.41 18.53
CA PRO A 70 14.51 22.86 18.53
C PRO A 70 15.29 23.37 17.31
N TYR A 71 14.71 24.29 16.54
CA TYR A 71 15.33 24.90 15.36
C TYR A 71 15.45 26.42 15.50
N ALA A 72 16.51 26.98 14.92
CA ALA A 72 16.74 28.44 14.90
C ALA A 72 15.72 29.21 14.03
N SER A 73 15.06 28.54 13.08
CA SER A 73 13.94 29.09 12.32
C SER A 73 13.05 27.98 11.74
N GLY A 74 11.75 28.26 11.59
CA GLY A 74 10.81 27.34 10.94
C GLY A 74 11.15 27.05 9.48
N ALA A 75 11.81 27.97 8.77
CA ALA A 75 12.24 27.76 7.39
C ALA A 75 13.37 26.73 7.26
N ALA A 76 14.33 26.72 8.20
CA ALA A 76 15.35 25.67 8.26
C ALA A 76 14.73 24.31 8.60
N GLN A 77 13.81 24.28 9.57
CA GLN A 77 13.11 23.06 9.98
C GLN A 77 12.23 22.49 8.85
N GLN A 78 11.53 23.34 8.11
CA GLN A 78 10.74 22.97 6.93
C GLN A 78 11.63 22.40 5.83
N ARG A 79 12.80 23.01 5.58
CA ARG A 79 13.76 22.51 4.58
C ARG A 79 14.23 21.10 4.92
N ASP A 80 14.67 20.88 6.16
CA ASP A 80 15.17 19.57 6.59
C ASP A 80 14.05 18.52 6.60
N THR A 81 12.85 18.90 7.03
CA THR A 81 11.63 18.08 6.92
C THR A 81 11.35 17.68 5.48
N ASN A 82 11.40 18.63 4.54
CA ASN A 82 11.17 18.37 3.12
C ASN A 82 12.22 17.41 2.53
N VAL A 83 13.48 17.47 2.97
CA VAL A 83 14.50 16.47 2.58
C VAL A 83 14.11 15.07 3.06
N LYS A 84 13.59 14.93 4.29
CA LYS A 84 13.15 13.63 4.82
C LYS A 84 11.90 13.09 4.13
N LEU A 85 10.93 13.95 3.83
CA LEU A 85 9.75 13.59 3.04
C LEU A 85 10.11 13.21 1.59
N ALA A 86 11.12 13.86 1.00
CA ALA A 86 11.64 13.50 -0.32
C ALA A 86 12.34 12.13 -0.33
N MET A 87 13.06 11.75 0.73
CA MET A 87 13.60 10.39 0.87
C MET A 87 12.47 9.35 0.81
N ILE A 88 11.38 9.55 1.58
CA ILE A 88 10.25 8.62 1.60
C ILE A 88 9.60 8.48 0.21
N SER A 89 9.37 9.61 -0.47
CA SER A 89 8.83 9.61 -1.84
C SER A 89 9.77 8.93 -2.85
N HIS A 90 11.09 9.12 -2.72
CA HIS A 90 12.09 8.43 -3.53
C HIS A 90 11.99 6.91 -3.35
N GLY A 91 11.99 6.42 -2.09
CA GLY A 91 11.97 4.99 -1.82
C GLY A 91 10.70 4.29 -2.29
N VAL A 92 9.54 4.96 -2.19
CA VAL A 92 8.27 4.42 -2.73
C VAL A 92 8.41 4.20 -4.24
N HIS A 93 8.84 5.22 -4.99
CA HIS A 93 8.98 5.11 -6.45
C HIS A 93 10.08 4.12 -6.87
N TYR A 94 11.20 4.08 -6.15
CA TYR A 94 12.25 3.10 -6.40
C TYR A 94 11.74 1.66 -6.23
N MET A 95 10.95 1.39 -5.17
CA MET A 95 10.33 0.08 -4.99
C MET A 95 9.26 -0.24 -6.04
N GLU A 96 8.54 0.76 -6.57
CA GLU A 96 7.62 0.57 -7.70
C GLU A 96 8.39 0.14 -8.97
N ASP A 97 9.47 0.86 -9.30
CA ASP A 97 10.33 0.56 -10.46
C ASP A 97 10.99 -0.84 -10.34
N VAL A 98 11.51 -1.18 -9.15
CA VAL A 98 12.13 -2.48 -8.85
C VAL A 98 11.13 -3.64 -8.88
N ASN A 99 9.89 -3.42 -8.43
CA ASN A 99 8.84 -4.43 -8.50
C ASN A 99 8.37 -4.69 -9.95
N GLY A 100 8.48 -3.69 -10.83
CA GLY A 100 8.15 -3.80 -12.25
C GLY A 100 6.72 -4.35 -12.48
N PRO A 101 6.52 -5.35 -13.36
CA PRO A 101 5.20 -5.93 -13.64
C PRO A 101 4.72 -6.91 -12.53
N GLY A 102 4.89 -6.54 -11.25
CA GLY A 102 4.43 -7.33 -10.10
C GLY A 102 5.32 -8.54 -9.77
N ILE A 103 6.65 -8.39 -9.86
CA ILE A 103 7.63 -9.46 -9.58
C ILE A 103 7.51 -9.97 -8.13
N VAL A 104 7.21 -9.08 -7.18
CA VAL A 104 6.96 -9.43 -5.77
C VAL A 104 5.44 -9.47 -5.53
N PRO A 105 4.83 -10.66 -5.29
CA PRO A 105 3.39 -10.76 -5.10
C PRO A 105 2.92 -9.95 -3.88
N GLY A 106 1.90 -9.12 -4.08
CA GLY A 106 1.33 -8.27 -3.01
C GLY A 106 2.12 -6.99 -2.70
N LEU A 107 3.28 -6.75 -3.32
CA LEU A 107 4.06 -5.53 -3.07
C LEU A 107 3.38 -4.29 -3.68
N GLU A 108 2.85 -4.38 -4.89
CA GLU A 108 2.15 -3.27 -5.56
C GLU A 108 1.01 -2.65 -4.72
N PRO A 109 0.01 -3.40 -4.20
CA PRO A 109 -1.01 -2.80 -3.34
C PRO A 109 -0.45 -2.29 -2.01
N ALA A 110 0.62 -2.89 -1.47
CA ALA A 110 1.26 -2.38 -0.26
C ALA A 110 2.01 -1.06 -0.50
N LEU A 111 2.61 -0.86 -1.68
CA LEU A 111 3.21 0.41 -2.09
C LEU A 111 2.16 1.50 -2.34
N VAL A 112 0.96 1.15 -2.84
CA VAL A 112 -0.18 2.08 -2.92
C VAL A 112 -0.61 2.56 -1.54
N ASP A 113 -0.73 1.65 -0.57
CA ASP A 113 -1.02 1.97 0.84
C ASP A 113 0.07 2.85 1.47
N LEU A 114 1.35 2.49 1.31
CA LEU A 114 2.47 3.27 1.84
C LEU A 114 2.57 4.66 1.21
N ARG A 115 2.38 4.80 -0.11
CA ARG A 115 2.33 6.09 -0.79
C ARG A 115 1.26 6.99 -0.17
N ARG A 116 0.04 6.48 -0.04
CA ARG A 116 -1.07 7.24 0.54
C ARG A 116 -0.79 7.66 1.97
N ALA A 117 -0.29 6.76 2.81
CA ALA A 117 0.10 7.09 4.18
C ALA A 117 1.25 8.13 4.23
N SER A 118 2.16 8.09 3.26
CA SER A 118 3.26 9.06 3.12
C SER A 118 2.78 10.43 2.66
N ASP A 119 1.79 10.50 1.76
CA ASP A 119 1.12 11.74 1.36
C ASP A 119 0.33 12.35 2.54
N ASP A 120 -0.46 11.55 3.25
CA ASP A 120 -1.22 11.99 4.45
C ASP A 120 -0.26 12.52 5.53
N MET A 121 0.88 11.84 5.75
CA MET A 121 1.96 12.32 6.63
C MET A 121 2.61 13.61 6.13
N ARG A 122 2.95 13.70 4.83
CA ARG A 122 3.55 14.91 4.22
C ARG A 122 2.65 16.12 4.45
N ASP A 123 1.36 15.96 4.26
CA ASP A 123 0.39 17.06 4.37
C ASP A 123 0.15 17.43 5.85
N ALA A 124 0.04 16.45 6.75
CA ALA A 124 -0.09 16.68 8.19
C ALA A 124 1.15 17.31 8.85
N VAL A 125 2.35 17.04 8.30
CA VAL A 125 3.61 17.65 8.71
C VAL A 125 3.83 19.01 8.03
N GLY A 126 3.44 19.15 6.75
CA GLY A 126 3.46 20.41 6.01
C GLY A 126 2.59 21.48 6.67
N ALA A 127 1.45 21.08 7.23
CA ALA A 127 0.54 21.95 7.98
C ALA A 127 1.16 22.58 9.24
N LEU A 128 2.30 22.10 9.73
CA LEU A 128 3.04 22.75 10.82
C LEU A 128 3.69 24.08 10.38
N PHE A 129 4.02 24.22 9.10
CA PHE A 129 4.82 25.32 8.57
C PHE A 129 3.94 26.38 7.90
N VAL A 130 3.50 27.36 8.69
CA VAL A 130 2.62 28.44 8.20
C VAL A 130 3.48 29.61 7.70
N ILE A 131 3.30 29.98 6.43
CA ILE A 131 3.90 31.18 5.85
C ILE A 131 3.19 32.42 6.41
N SER A 132 3.83 33.08 7.36
CA SER A 132 3.41 34.39 7.87
C SER A 132 3.80 35.47 6.86
N GLY A 133 2.88 35.79 5.96
CA GLY A 133 2.97 37.01 5.16
C GLY A 133 2.94 38.22 6.08
N GLY A 134 3.93 39.11 5.99
CA GLY A 134 4.04 40.29 6.84
C GLY A 134 2.91 41.29 6.59
N SER A 135 1.79 41.13 7.30
CA SER A 135 0.67 42.08 7.32
C SER A 135 1.01 43.31 8.17
N GLY A 136 2.08 44.02 7.78
CA GLY A 136 2.57 45.23 8.41
C GLY A 136 2.39 46.44 7.50
N TYR A 137 1.33 47.22 7.73
CA TYR A 137 1.29 48.61 7.28
C TYR A 137 2.35 49.40 8.07
N GLY A 138 3.58 49.42 7.55
CA GLY A 138 4.73 50.00 8.26
C GLY A 138 5.70 50.67 7.29
N TYR A 139 5.70 52.01 7.29
CA TYR A 139 6.81 52.81 6.77
C TYR A 139 8.04 52.56 7.67
N GLY A 140 8.87 51.58 7.32
CA GLY A 140 10.02 51.17 8.11
C GLY A 140 11.11 50.50 7.26
N TYR A 141 12.34 50.99 7.40
CA TYR A 141 13.50 50.50 6.66
C TYR A 141 13.94 49.14 7.24
N GLY A 142 13.40 48.04 6.70
CA GLY A 142 13.67 46.70 7.24
C GLY A 142 12.60 45.67 6.90
N GLY A 143 12.21 45.56 5.63
CA GLY A 143 11.28 44.54 5.16
C GLY A 143 11.89 43.14 5.23
N TYR A 144 11.86 42.51 6.40
CA TYR A 144 12.06 41.07 6.51
C TYR A 144 11.00 40.37 5.65
N GLY A 145 11.45 39.50 4.75
CA GLY A 145 10.57 38.73 3.87
C GLY A 145 9.63 37.79 4.63
N PRO A 146 8.76 37.05 3.93
CA PRO A 146 7.81 36.13 4.56
C PRO A 146 8.53 35.17 5.50
N THR A 147 8.10 35.11 6.75
CA THR A 147 8.67 34.22 7.76
C THR A 147 7.86 32.93 7.84
N VAL A 148 8.54 31.80 7.96
CA VAL A 148 7.89 30.51 8.23
C VAL A 148 7.79 30.34 9.73
N SER A 149 6.58 30.39 10.25
CA SER A 149 6.27 30.03 11.63
C SER A 149 6.04 28.51 11.72
N ASN A 150 6.50 27.89 12.80
CA ASN A 150 6.27 26.47 13.06
C ASN A 150 5.24 26.31 14.20
N ALA A 151 4.22 25.50 13.98
CA ALA A 151 3.28 25.07 15.01
C ALA A 151 3.79 23.83 15.74
N TRP A 152 3.42 23.68 17.03
CA TRP A 152 3.72 22.45 17.76
C TRP A 152 2.95 21.26 17.16
N PRO A 153 3.62 20.11 16.88
CA PRO A 153 2.99 18.91 16.35
C PRO A 153 1.76 18.49 17.15
N GLN A 154 0.62 18.41 16.46
CA GLN A 154 -0.65 17.98 17.05
C GLN A 154 -0.71 16.44 17.12
N PRO A 155 -1.58 15.84 17.95
CA PRO A 155 -1.77 14.40 17.99
C PRO A 155 -2.05 13.78 16.62
N SER A 156 -2.80 14.47 15.75
CA SER A 156 -3.07 14.05 14.36
C SER A 156 -1.82 13.97 13.49
N THR A 157 -0.84 14.85 13.67
CA THR A 157 0.45 14.79 12.97
C THR A 157 1.20 13.53 13.36
N TRP A 158 1.22 13.17 14.65
CA TRP A 158 1.83 11.93 15.11
C TRP A 158 1.08 10.70 14.58
N THR A 159 -0.25 10.69 14.61
CA THR A 159 -1.05 9.59 14.04
C THR A 159 -0.77 9.36 12.56
N ALA A 160 -0.59 10.42 11.76
CA ALA A 160 -0.24 10.27 10.34
C ALA A 160 1.17 9.67 10.15
N ILE A 161 2.14 10.07 10.97
CA ILE A 161 3.50 9.48 10.97
C ILE A 161 3.46 8.01 11.42
N ASP A 162 2.74 7.69 12.50
CA ASP A 162 2.58 6.33 13.00
C ASP A 162 1.91 5.42 11.97
N TYR A 163 0.96 5.94 11.19
CA TYR A 163 0.31 5.19 10.11
C TYR A 163 1.24 4.90 8.92
N ALA A 164 2.09 5.86 8.53
CA ALA A 164 3.14 5.62 7.53
C ALA A 164 4.18 4.60 8.03
N ASP A 165 4.54 4.66 9.32
CA ASP A 165 5.46 3.72 9.97
C ASP A 165 4.89 2.29 9.95
N GLN A 166 3.59 2.12 10.27
CA GLN A 166 2.88 0.85 10.16
C GLN A 166 2.86 0.32 8.71
N LYS A 167 2.65 1.17 7.71
CA LYS A 167 2.66 0.74 6.30
C LYS A 167 4.04 0.35 5.79
N LYS A 168 5.10 0.95 6.31
CA LYS A 168 6.48 0.50 6.10
C LYS A 168 6.71 -0.88 6.75
N ASP A 169 6.22 -1.09 7.97
CA ASP A 169 6.32 -2.39 8.67
C ASP A 169 5.52 -3.52 7.97
N ASP A 170 4.34 -3.20 7.39
CA ASP A 170 3.56 -4.13 6.55
C ASP A 170 4.41 -4.66 5.35
N ILE A 171 5.20 -3.80 4.70
CA ILE A 171 6.08 -4.19 3.59
C ILE A 171 7.30 -4.98 4.09
N TYR A 172 7.92 -4.60 5.22
CA TYR A 172 8.97 -5.43 5.82
C TYR A 172 8.46 -6.85 6.11
N ALA A 173 7.25 -7.00 6.64
CA ALA A 173 6.65 -8.30 6.89
C ALA A 173 6.47 -9.12 5.59
N LEU A 174 6.04 -8.48 4.51
CA LEU A 174 5.93 -9.08 3.18
C LEU A 174 7.30 -9.57 2.65
N VAL A 175 8.31 -8.70 2.65
CA VAL A 175 9.67 -9.01 2.18
C VAL A 175 10.30 -10.15 2.99
N ASN A 176 10.21 -10.08 4.32
CA ASN A 176 10.68 -11.12 5.23
C ASN A 176 9.98 -12.48 4.98
N GLY A 177 8.75 -12.48 4.49
CA GLY A 177 8.01 -13.69 4.12
C GLY A 177 8.57 -14.43 2.89
N PHE A 178 9.13 -13.70 1.92
CA PHE A 178 9.74 -14.27 0.72
C PHE A 178 11.23 -14.57 0.85
N GLN A 179 11.94 -13.87 1.73
CA GLN A 179 13.41 -13.97 1.85
C GLN A 179 13.96 -15.41 2.10
N PRO A 180 13.28 -16.33 2.83
CA PRO A 180 13.75 -17.71 2.99
C PRO A 180 13.63 -18.60 1.74
N THR A 181 12.88 -18.18 0.72
CA THR A 181 12.53 -18.99 -0.46
C THR A 181 12.86 -18.32 -1.81
N CYS A 182 13.52 -17.16 -1.77
CA CYS A 182 13.91 -16.41 -2.95
C CYS A 182 14.92 -17.17 -3.83
N GLN A 183 15.00 -16.80 -5.11
CA GLN A 183 15.98 -17.36 -6.05
C GLN A 183 17.17 -16.41 -6.25
N PRO A 184 18.40 -16.93 -6.33
CA PRO A 184 19.58 -16.11 -6.65
C PRO A 184 19.48 -15.48 -8.05
#